data_AF-A0A7M7R5T7-F1
#
_entry.id   AF-A0A7M7R5T7-F1
#
_cell.length_a   1.000
_cell.length_b   1.000
_cell.length_c   1.000
_cell.angle_alpha   90.00
_cell.angle_beta   90.00
_cell.angle_gamma   90.00
#
_symmetry.space_group_name_H-M   'P 1'
#
loop_
_entity.id
_entity.type
_entity.pdbx_description
1 polymer ?
#
loop_
_entity_poly.entity_id
_entity_poly.type
_entity_poly.pdbx_seq_one_letter_code
_entity_poly.pdbx_strand_id
1 'polypeptide(L)'
;MIRQARKSTNLRLRQHLVQALLFPIIDYCSLAYCDLTQELDLRLQWLVNTGIRYIYGVRRDEHISPYRRELQWLTTAGRRKYFMACFLRKMFNTSVPIYLLAYFDFHVALRPVRGEVTPLDIPSFRTETLRNSFFISASSLWNSLPFSQHTIHITL
;
A
#
# COMPACT_ATOMS: atom_id res chain seq x y z
N MET A 1 22.57 2.40 -22.53
CA MET A 1 22.72 3.44 -21.47
C MET A 1 22.75 2.87 -20.05
N ILE A 2 21.70 2.22 -19.53
CA ILE A 2 21.65 1.77 -18.11
C ILE A 2 22.79 0.80 -17.71
N ARG A 3 23.24 -0.09 -18.62
CA ARG A 3 24.35 -1.02 -18.35
C ARG A 3 25.72 -0.34 -18.15
N GLN A 4 25.96 0.82 -18.76
CA GLN A 4 27.23 1.55 -18.61
C GLN A 4 27.31 2.25 -17.25
N ALA A 5 26.21 2.85 -16.79
CA ALA A 5 26.13 3.49 -15.47
C ALA A 5 26.35 2.52 -14.30
N ARG A 6 26.08 1.21 -14.49
CA ARG A 6 26.33 0.19 -13.46
C ARG A 6 27.82 -0.02 -13.17
N LYS A 7 28.69 0.12 -14.17
CA LYS A 7 30.13 -0.19 -14.03
C LYS A 7 30.85 0.79 -13.11
N SER A 8 30.32 2.00 -12.93
CA SER A 8 30.90 3.06 -12.12
C SER A 8 30.21 3.26 -10.76
N THR A 9 29.18 2.48 -10.42
CA THR A 9 28.31 2.77 -9.27
C THR A 9 28.25 1.65 -8.23
N ASN A 10 28.44 2.02 -6.95
CA ASN A 10 28.33 1.12 -5.80
C ASN A 10 26.90 0.56 -5.65
N LEU A 11 26.76 -0.63 -5.05
CA LEU A 11 25.46 -1.30 -4.84
C LEU A 11 24.48 -0.40 -4.07
N ARG A 12 24.96 0.21 -2.98
CA ARG A 12 24.18 1.13 -2.14
C ARG A 12 23.70 2.37 -2.92
N LEU A 13 24.55 2.92 -3.78
CA LEU A 13 24.19 4.06 -4.61
C LEU A 13 23.09 3.68 -5.60
N ARG A 14 23.18 2.50 -6.22
CA ARG A 14 22.15 1.98 -7.13
C ARG A 14 20.81 1.79 -6.42
N GLN A 15 20.82 1.23 -5.21
CA GLN A 15 19.61 1.11 -4.38
C GLN A 15 18.99 2.47 -4.11
N HIS A 16 19.80 3.45 -3.71
CA HIS A 16 19.32 4.79 -3.38
C HIS A 16 18.76 5.53 -4.60
N LEU A 17 19.42 5.40 -5.75
CA LEU A 17 18.93 5.97 -7.02
C LEU A 17 17.58 5.39 -7.42
N VAL A 18 17.43 4.07 -7.36
CA VAL A 18 16.13 3.43 -7.66
C VAL A 18 15.08 3.90 -6.65
N GLN A 19 15.42 3.97 -5.36
CA GLN A 19 14.49 4.46 -4.34
C GLN A 19 14.04 5.90 -4.60
N ALA A 20 14.97 6.81 -4.87
CA ALA A 20 14.69 8.23 -5.04
C ALA A 20 13.95 8.56 -6.35
N LEU A 21 14.11 7.74 -7.39
CA LEU A 21 13.50 8.01 -8.70
C LEU A 21 12.22 7.22 -8.94
N LEU A 22 12.20 5.94 -8.55
CA LEU A 22 11.14 5.02 -8.93
C LEU A 22 9.99 5.02 -7.91
N PHE A 23 10.30 5.05 -6.61
CA PHE A 23 9.25 4.98 -5.58
C PHE A 23 8.37 6.22 -5.51
N PRO A 24 8.88 7.47 -5.59
CA PRO A 24 8.00 8.63 -5.60
C PRO A 24 6.96 8.60 -6.71
N ILE A 25 7.34 8.14 -7.92
CA ILE A 25 6.43 8.03 -9.06
C ILE A 25 5.36 6.96 -8.80
N ILE A 26 5.74 5.80 -8.26
CA ILE A 26 4.82 4.68 -7.98
C ILE A 26 3.95 4.94 -6.74
N ASP A 27 4.44 5.71 -5.78
CA ASP A 27 3.73 5.93 -4.51
C ASP A 27 2.81 7.15 -4.58
N TYR A 28 3.10 8.14 -5.44
CA TYR A 28 2.36 9.41 -5.53
C TYR A 28 0.84 9.22 -5.66
N CYS A 29 0.40 8.33 -6.56
CA CYS A 29 -1.02 8.06 -6.79
C CYS A 29 -1.49 6.73 -6.17
N SER A 30 -0.71 6.14 -5.25
CA SER A 30 -1.01 4.81 -4.68
C SER A 30 -2.40 4.68 -4.07
N LEU A 31 -2.95 5.78 -3.53
CA LEU A 31 -4.30 5.88 -2.97
C LEU A 31 -5.39 6.08 -4.03
N ALA A 32 -5.08 6.77 -5.14
CA ALA A 32 -6.07 7.07 -6.18
C ALA A 32 -6.46 5.83 -6.99
N TYR A 33 -5.59 4.84 -7.02
CA TYR A 33 -5.76 3.64 -7.85
C TYR A 33 -5.74 2.34 -7.06
N CYS A 34 -6.30 2.39 -5.84
CA CYS A 34 -6.39 1.24 -4.94
C CYS A 34 -6.83 -0.05 -5.64
N ASP A 35 -7.78 0.05 -6.56
CA ASP A 35 -8.25 -1.05 -7.41
C ASP A 35 -7.78 -0.91 -8.86
N LEU A 36 -6.52 -1.31 -9.07
CA LEU A 36 -5.91 -1.41 -10.39
C LEU A 36 -6.33 -2.70 -11.09
N THR A 37 -6.50 -2.64 -12.42
CA THR A 37 -6.59 -3.88 -13.20
C THR A 37 -5.29 -4.69 -13.07
N GLN A 38 -5.41 -6.01 -13.16
CA GLN A 38 -4.25 -6.91 -13.05
C GLN A 38 -3.16 -6.57 -14.07
N GLU A 39 -3.54 -6.16 -15.28
CA GLU A 39 -2.60 -5.76 -16.33
C GLU A 39 -1.74 -4.55 -15.90
N LEU A 40 -2.38 -3.51 -15.37
CA LEU A 40 -1.67 -2.32 -14.92
C LEU A 40 -0.79 -2.61 -13.70
N ASP A 41 -1.25 -3.49 -12.80
CA ASP A 41 -0.43 -3.87 -11.63
C ASP A 41 0.81 -4.65 -12.05
N LEU A 42 0.67 -5.52 -13.05
CA LEU A 42 1.81 -6.22 -13.66
C LEU A 42 2.81 -5.24 -14.27
N ARG A 43 2.35 -4.18 -14.94
CA ARG A 43 3.24 -3.14 -15.49
C ARG A 43 4.00 -2.40 -14.39
N LEU A 44 3.35 -2.04 -13.29
CA LEU A 44 4.01 -1.43 -12.13
C LEU A 44 5.03 -2.39 -11.50
N GLN A 45 4.64 -3.66 -11.32
CA GLN A 45 5.53 -4.67 -10.76
C GLN A 45 6.73 -4.93 -11.67
N TRP A 46 6.56 -4.89 -13.00
CA TRP A 46 7.66 -4.97 -13.97
C TRP A 46 8.64 -3.81 -13.85
N LEU A 47 8.15 -2.59 -13.60
CA LEU A 47 8.99 -1.43 -13.38
C LEU A 47 9.87 -1.61 -12.12
N VAL A 48 9.28 -2.00 -10.99
CA VAL A 48 10.02 -2.31 -9.75
C VAL A 48 11.02 -3.43 -9.97
N ASN A 49 10.60 -4.51 -10.62
CA ASN A 49 11.44 -5.66 -10.96
C ASN A 49 12.64 -5.27 -11.83
N THR A 50 12.46 -4.33 -12.76
CA THR A 50 13.53 -3.79 -13.59
C THR A 50 14.53 -2.97 -12.75
N GLY A 51 14.03 -2.20 -11.79
CA GLY A 51 14.87 -1.52 -10.79
C GLY A 51 15.72 -2.51 -9.96
N ILE A 52 15.12 -3.60 -9.48
CA ILE A 52 15.83 -4.65 -8.73
C ILE A 52 16.90 -5.31 -9.62
N ARG A 53 16.57 -5.63 -10.88
CA ARG A 53 17.54 -6.16 -11.85
C ARG A 53 18.68 -5.19 -12.12
N TYR A 54 18.43 -3.89 -12.12
CA TYR A 54 19.49 -2.88 -12.23
C TYR A 54 20.43 -2.89 -11.02
N ILE A 55 19.87 -2.99 -9.82
CA ILE A 55 20.63 -3.03 -8.55
C ILE A 55 21.54 -4.24 -8.49
N TYR A 56 21.00 -5.45 -8.67
CA TYR A 56 21.79 -6.68 -8.52
C TYR A 56 22.48 -7.13 -9.81
N GLY A 57 22.06 -6.60 -10.96
CA GLY A 57 22.63 -6.99 -12.23
C GLY A 57 22.17 -8.34 -12.75
N VAL A 58 20.98 -8.76 -12.32
CA VAL A 58 20.36 -10.08 -12.51
C VAL A 58 20.02 -10.31 -13.99
N ARG A 59 20.14 -11.57 -14.44
CA ARG A 59 19.79 -11.94 -15.82
C ARG A 59 18.27 -11.83 -16.03
N ARG A 60 17.83 -11.80 -17.29
CA ARG A 60 16.39 -11.64 -17.60
C ARG A 60 15.56 -12.81 -17.06
N ASP A 61 16.12 -14.02 -17.16
CA ASP A 61 15.42 -15.30 -16.91
C ASP A 61 15.49 -15.73 -15.44
N GLU A 62 16.25 -15.00 -14.62
CA GLU A 62 16.45 -15.34 -13.22
C GLU A 62 15.30 -14.80 -12.34
N HIS A 63 14.92 -15.59 -11.33
CA HIS A 63 13.84 -15.23 -10.41
C HIS A 63 14.23 -14.02 -9.55
N ILE A 64 13.36 -13.00 -9.54
CA ILE A 64 13.59 -11.73 -8.82
C ILE A 64 13.19 -11.82 -7.33
N SER A 65 12.30 -12.74 -6.98
CA SER A 65 11.81 -12.94 -5.61
C SER A 65 12.90 -12.99 -4.51
N PRO A 66 14.03 -13.71 -4.66
CA PRO A 66 15.09 -13.70 -3.64
C PRO A 66 15.67 -12.30 -3.42
N TYR A 67 16.03 -11.60 -4.50
CA TYR A 67 16.59 -10.24 -4.44
C TYR A 67 15.63 -9.22 -3.82
N ARG A 68 14.34 -9.36 -4.10
CA ARG A 68 13.32 -8.52 -3.49
C ARG A 68 13.22 -8.72 -1.98
N ARG A 69 13.34 -9.97 -1.50
CA ARG A 69 13.35 -10.28 -0.06
C ARG A 69 14.60 -9.75 0.61
N GLU A 70 15.76 -9.85 -0.04
CA GLU A 70 17.02 -9.31 0.46
C GLU A 70 16.96 -7.78 0.63
N LEU A 71 16.33 -7.07 -0.31
CA LEU A 71 16.07 -5.63 -0.20
C LEU A 71 14.98 -5.28 0.82
N GLN A 72 14.24 -6.26 1.33
CA GLN A 72 13.04 -6.07 2.15
C GLN A 72 11.98 -5.18 1.47
N TRP A 73 11.89 -5.24 0.14
CA TRP A 73 10.92 -4.44 -0.61
C TRP A 73 9.56 -5.15 -0.73
N LEU A 74 8.51 -4.42 -0.37
CA LEU A 74 7.11 -4.83 -0.56
C LEU A 74 6.78 -4.95 -2.07
N THR A 75 5.81 -5.81 -2.40
CA THR A 75 5.19 -5.79 -3.74
C THR A 75 4.46 -4.47 -3.97
N THR A 76 4.20 -4.09 -5.23
CA THR A 76 3.39 -2.91 -5.56
C THR A 76 2.03 -2.94 -4.85
N ALA A 77 1.36 -4.10 -4.86
CA ALA A 77 0.11 -4.32 -4.14
C ALA A 77 0.26 -4.16 -2.61
N GLY A 78 1.33 -4.70 -2.03
CA GLY A 78 1.62 -4.57 -0.60
C GLY A 78 1.89 -3.12 -0.19
N ARG A 79 2.59 -2.35 -1.04
CA ARG A 79 2.84 -0.91 -0.83
C ARG A 79 1.53 -0.12 -0.85
N ARG A 80 0.66 -0.36 -1.84
CA ARG A 80 -0.66 0.31 -1.90
C ARG A 80 -1.46 0.08 -0.62
N LYS A 81 -1.56 -1.18 -0.16
CA LYS A 81 -2.22 -1.51 1.11
C LYS A 81 -1.58 -0.81 2.30
N TYR A 82 -0.25 -0.77 2.36
CA TYR A 82 0.47 -0.08 3.42
C TYR A 82 0.17 1.43 3.46
N PHE A 83 0.24 2.10 2.31
CA PHE A 83 -0.08 3.54 2.22
C PHE A 83 -1.55 3.81 2.52
N MET A 84 -2.46 2.96 2.06
CA MET A 84 -3.88 3.04 2.38
C MET A 84 -4.12 2.91 3.89
N ALA A 85 -3.54 1.92 4.55
CA ALA A 85 -3.63 1.77 6.01
C ALA A 85 -3.04 2.99 6.75
N CYS A 86 -1.89 3.50 6.31
CA CYS A 86 -1.27 4.68 6.90
C CYS A 86 -2.14 5.93 6.73
N PHE A 87 -2.76 6.09 5.56
CA PHE A 87 -3.69 7.18 5.26
C PHE A 87 -4.93 7.10 6.14
N LEU A 88 -5.57 5.94 6.24
CA LEU A 88 -6.74 5.74 7.10
C LEU A 88 -6.42 6.01 8.56
N ARG A 89 -5.29 5.48 9.07
CA ARG A 89 -4.86 5.75 10.45
C ARG A 89 -4.64 7.24 10.70
N LYS A 90 -3.98 7.93 9.77
CA LYS A 90 -3.78 9.39 9.88
C LYS A 90 -5.12 10.10 9.87
N MET A 91 -6.00 9.76 8.93
CA MET A 91 -7.31 10.35 8.77
C MET A 91 -8.18 10.19 10.03
N PHE A 92 -8.24 8.99 10.62
CA PHE A 92 -8.99 8.73 11.85
C PHE A 92 -8.37 9.43 13.07
N ASN A 93 -7.04 9.53 13.15
CA ASN A 93 -6.37 10.21 14.26
C ASN A 93 -6.46 11.74 14.17
N THR A 94 -6.41 12.31 12.97
CA THR A 94 -6.42 13.79 12.79
C THR A 94 -7.81 14.33 12.48
N SER A 95 -8.81 13.47 12.30
CA SER A 95 -10.16 13.83 11.85
C SER A 95 -10.17 14.69 10.57
N VAL A 96 -9.21 14.47 9.68
CA VAL A 96 -9.02 15.24 8.43
C VAL A 96 -8.60 14.30 7.30
N PRO A 97 -9.19 14.43 6.09
CA PRO A 97 -10.19 15.42 5.72
C PRO A 97 -11.63 15.00 6.05
N ILE A 98 -12.43 15.96 6.53
CA ILE A 98 -13.81 15.76 6.99
C ILE A 98 -14.70 15.16 5.89
N TYR A 99 -14.50 15.59 4.63
CA TYR A 99 -15.31 15.10 3.51
C TYR A 99 -15.11 13.60 3.23
N LEU A 100 -13.92 13.05 3.49
CA LEU A 100 -13.70 11.60 3.37
C LEU A 100 -14.20 10.86 4.60
N LEU A 101 -14.02 11.43 5.79
CA LEU A 101 -14.49 10.83 7.03
C LEU A 101 -15.99 10.65 7.06
N ALA A 102 -16.75 11.56 6.46
CA ALA A 102 -18.21 11.45 6.34
C ALA A 102 -18.69 10.20 5.60
N TYR A 103 -17.82 9.51 4.86
CA TYR A 103 -18.16 8.21 4.25
C TYR A 103 -17.96 7.03 5.22
N PHE A 104 -17.14 7.17 6.25
CA PHE A 104 -16.75 6.07 7.15
C PHE A 104 -17.54 6.14 8.47
N ASP A 105 -18.44 5.18 8.64
CA ASP A 105 -19.14 4.96 9.90
C ASP A 105 -18.56 3.76 10.64
N PHE A 106 -18.34 3.92 11.94
CA PHE A 106 -17.96 2.82 12.81
C PHE A 106 -19.23 2.11 13.29
N HIS A 107 -19.22 0.77 13.20
CA HIS A 107 -20.31 -0.03 13.74
C HIS A 107 -20.27 0.03 15.26
N VAL A 108 -21.24 0.72 15.85
CA VAL A 108 -21.43 0.77 17.31
C VAL A 108 -22.36 -0.37 17.72
N ALA A 109 -21.79 -1.46 18.22
CA ALA A 109 -22.58 -2.53 18.80
C ALA A 109 -23.27 -2.05 20.10
N LEU A 110 -24.56 -2.35 20.26
CA LEU A 110 -25.35 -2.02 21.45
C LEU A 110 -24.81 -2.67 22.74
N ARG A 111 -23.97 -3.70 22.62
CA ARG A 111 -23.28 -4.39 23.72
C ARG A 111 -21.83 -4.67 23.31
N PRO A 112 -20.87 -3.78 23.59
CA PRO A 112 -19.48 -4.01 23.23
C PRO A 112 -18.91 -5.15 24.10
N VAL A 113 -18.38 -6.20 23.47
CA VAL A 113 -17.62 -7.23 24.20
C VAL A 113 -16.23 -6.66 24.51
N ARG A 114 -15.76 -6.83 25.76
CA ARG A 114 -14.47 -6.32 26.20
C ARG A 114 -13.34 -6.90 25.32
N GLY A 115 -12.74 -6.08 24.47
CA GLY A 115 -11.69 -6.47 23.52
C GLY A 115 -12.09 -6.46 22.04
N GLU A 116 -13.34 -6.15 21.70
CA GLU A 116 -13.75 -5.96 20.31
C GLU A 116 -13.26 -4.61 19.76
N VAL A 117 -12.63 -4.66 18.59
CA VAL A 117 -12.40 -3.48 17.74
C VAL A 117 -13.76 -3.09 17.17
N THR A 118 -14.18 -1.84 17.30
CA THR A 118 -15.35 -1.32 16.57
C THR A 118 -15.03 -1.35 15.08
N PRO A 119 -15.56 -2.30 14.30
CA PRO A 119 -15.22 -2.41 12.89
C PRO A 119 -15.86 -1.24 12.13
N LEU A 120 -15.25 -0.85 11.02
CA LEU A 120 -15.93 0.03 10.06
C LEU A 120 -17.08 -0.73 9.43
N ASP A 121 -18.21 -0.03 9.27
CA ASP A 121 -19.35 -0.58 8.56
C ASP A 121 -19.03 -0.70 7.07
N ILE A 122 -19.44 -1.81 6.48
CA ILE A 122 -19.25 -2.10 5.06
C ILE A 122 -20.65 -2.27 4.46
N PRO A 123 -21.18 -1.27 3.75
CA PRO A 123 -22.52 -1.35 3.19
C PRO A 123 -22.60 -2.47 2.17
N SER A 124 -23.79 -3.06 2.02
CA SER A 124 -24.03 -4.07 1.00
C SER A 124 -23.82 -3.46 -0.39
N PHE A 125 -22.95 -4.07 -1.20
CA PHE A 125 -22.69 -3.65 -2.57
C PHE A 125 -23.36 -4.60 -3.56
N ARG A 126 -23.95 -4.03 -4.63
CA ARG A 126 -24.58 -4.79 -5.72
C ARG A 126 -23.75 -4.83 -6.99
N THR A 127 -22.77 -3.94 -7.14
CA THR A 127 -21.92 -3.81 -8.32
C THR A 127 -20.46 -4.06 -7.96
N GLU A 128 -19.72 -4.68 -8.89
CA GLU A 128 -18.27 -4.88 -8.75
C GLU A 128 -17.52 -3.53 -8.69
N THR A 129 -18.05 -2.48 -9.31
CA THR A 129 -17.48 -1.12 -9.23
C THR A 129 -17.53 -0.55 -7.81
N LEU A 130 -18.62 -0.80 -7.09
CA LEU A 130 -18.75 -0.35 -5.70
C LEU A 130 -17.91 -1.23 -4.78
N ARG A 131 -17.85 -2.54 -5.03
CA ARG A 131 -16.97 -3.47 -4.31
C ARG A 131 -15.50 -3.04 -4.40
N ASN A 132 -15.06 -2.65 -5.59
CA ASN A 132 -13.70 -2.19 -5.89
C ASN A 132 -13.58 -0.66 -5.73
N SER A 133 -14.44 -0.05 -4.91
CA SER A 133 -14.28 1.36 -4.57
C SER A 133 -13.26 1.50 -3.45
N PHE A 134 -12.59 2.66 -3.41
CA PHE A 134 -11.69 3.00 -2.32
C PHE A 134 -12.33 2.76 -0.95
N PHE A 135 -13.60 3.13 -0.80
CA PHE A 135 -14.33 3.03 0.45
C PHE A 135 -14.44 1.58 0.96
N ILE A 136 -14.94 0.66 0.14
CA ILE A 136 -15.11 -0.75 0.53
C ILE A 136 -13.75 -1.42 0.77
N SER A 137 -12.79 -1.19 -0.14
CA SER A 137 -11.43 -1.73 -0.03
C SER A 137 -10.70 -1.20 1.21
N ALA A 138 -10.89 0.08 1.55
CA ALA A 138 -10.33 0.70 2.74
C ALA A 138 -10.95 0.15 4.03
N SER A 139 -12.29 0.07 4.12
CA SER A 139 -12.99 -0.46 5.29
C SER A 139 -12.66 -1.93 5.54
N SER A 140 -12.62 -2.73 4.46
CA SER A 140 -12.19 -4.13 4.55
C SER A 140 -10.74 -4.27 5.01
N LEU A 141 -9.83 -3.45 4.46
CA LEU A 141 -8.43 -3.44 4.89
C LEU A 141 -8.31 -3.08 6.37
N TRP A 142 -8.97 -2.01 6.81
CA TRP A 142 -8.94 -1.55 8.20
C TRP A 142 -9.42 -2.66 9.15
N ASN A 143 -10.55 -3.29 8.84
CA ASN A 143 -11.10 -4.39 9.65
C ASN A 143 -10.18 -5.62 9.68
N SER A 144 -9.32 -5.82 8.68
CA SER A 144 -8.32 -6.90 8.66
C SER A 144 -7.06 -6.61 9.49
N LEU A 145 -6.86 -5.37 9.95
CA LEU A 145 -5.67 -5.01 10.72
C LEU A 145 -5.77 -5.53 12.18
N PRO A 146 -4.65 -5.98 12.78
CA PRO A 146 -4.63 -6.44 14.16
C PRO A 146 -4.88 -5.29 15.15
N PHE A 147 -5.46 -5.62 16.31
CA PHE A 147 -5.86 -4.68 17.38
C PHE A 147 -4.78 -3.65 17.74
N SER A 148 -3.50 -4.04 17.74
CA SER A 148 -2.38 -3.14 18.06
C SER A 148 -2.22 -1.95 17.12
N GLN A 149 -2.81 -1.99 15.92
CA GLN A 149 -2.75 -0.92 14.93
C GLN A 149 -3.97 0.00 14.97
N HIS A 150 -5.02 -0.40 15.70
CA HIS A 150 -6.27 0.34 15.90
C HIS A 150 -6.26 1.27 17.12
N THR A 151 -5.17 1.29 17.90
CA THR A 151 -5.07 2.14 19.10
C THR A 151 -5.00 3.62 18.70
N ILE A 152 -6.16 4.21 18.46
CA ILE A 152 -6.36 5.66 18.46
C ILE A 152 -6.16 6.08 19.91
N HIS A 153 -5.06 6.78 20.21
CA HIS A 153 -4.94 7.51 21.47
C HIS A 153 -5.98 8.64 21.44
N ILE A 154 -7.23 8.32 21.77
CA ILE A 154 -8.25 9.31 22.10
C ILE A 154 -7.81 9.85 23.46
N THR A 155 -7.02 10.92 23.43
CA THR A 155 -6.77 11.76 24.59
C THR A 155 -8.01 12.63 24.74
N LEU A 156 -8.84 12.28 25.72
CA LEU A 156 -9.75 13.23 26.38
C LEU A 156 -8.93 14.04 27.40
#